data_AF-A0A0A8E7F7-F1
#
_entry.id   AF-A0A0A8E7F7-F1
#
_cell.length_a   1.000
_cell.length_b   1.000
_cell.length_c   1.000
_cell.angle_alpha   90.00
_cell.angle_beta   90.00
_cell.angle_gamma   90.00
#
_symmetry.space_group_name_H-M   'P 1'
#
loop_
_entity.id
_entity.type
_entity.pdbx_description
1 polymer ?
#
loop_
_entity_poly.entity_id
_entity_poly.type
_entity_poly.pdbx_seq_one_letter_code
_entity_poly.pdbx_strand_id
1 'polypeptide(L)'
;MESQSKIYLYKNVLIIASEMTKIINKSIKIHKLNNINSLILAGAINVFGPLSRLIKENKGGFSVKISSENLDSLIVETNKNGQIKVSFDAKQLEIPKEYFFKYNINQLISSFVGKSGFLQINRFGQKNDYSGQVSLQVGDFVSDLAFYFHQSQQTKSVVKNLIKFGPNLKIIKAQSLIIQLLPNHSENEIAEIQKWLKDEKMTDFIEFFKNFELIEKQNWNYYCGCQTKNIVHNLKLLNENEVDDLVKNFQKIEFKCNFCLKSYKFSKKDWLFEQKPFSIATVESLTGGALAAEIVKTEGASQFFAGGIICYQNEIKEKLGIETKNGVVNAKTALKMAEFGLNFFQTKYVISLTGNAGPGIQDGELGQVFIALNEKVWKMRFEGERSKIIKNCVRFASEKINEIKPNTIKI
;
A
#
# COMPACT_ATOMS: atom_id res chain seq x y z
N MET A 1 -9.21 23.98 -6.36
CA MET A 1 -8.18 23.96 -5.29
C MET A 1 -7.57 22.57 -5.18
N GLU A 2 -6.26 22.51 -4.99
CA GLU A 2 -5.59 21.27 -4.61
C GLU A 2 -5.79 21.00 -3.12
N SER A 3 -5.80 19.72 -2.74
CA SER A 3 -5.83 19.36 -1.32
C SER A 3 -4.44 19.58 -0.71
N GLN A 4 -4.39 20.34 0.37
CA GLN A 4 -3.13 20.73 1.03
C GLN A 4 -3.35 20.97 2.52
N SER A 5 -2.29 20.84 3.31
CA SER A 5 -2.22 21.29 4.69
C SER A 5 -1.10 22.31 4.85
N LYS A 6 -1.35 23.30 5.70
CA LYS A 6 -0.37 24.31 6.11
C LYS A 6 -0.24 24.29 7.63
N ILE A 7 1.00 24.32 8.09
CA ILE A 7 1.36 24.44 9.49
C ILE A 7 1.80 25.88 9.72
N TYR A 8 1.14 26.56 10.65
CA TYR A 8 1.48 27.89 11.08
C TYR A 8 1.93 27.87 12.54
N LEU A 9 2.80 28.80 12.87
CA LEU A 9 3.19 29.08 14.24
C LEU A 9 2.65 30.45 14.66
N TYR A 10 2.11 30.50 15.87
CA TYR A 10 1.76 31.75 16.54
C TYR A 10 2.27 31.68 17.96
N LYS A 11 3.40 32.34 18.25
CA LYS A 11 4.04 32.27 19.58
C LYS A 11 4.19 30.79 20.00
N ASN A 12 3.57 30.35 21.11
CA ASN A 12 3.59 28.97 21.59
C ASN A 12 2.34 28.17 21.16
N VAL A 13 1.81 28.43 19.96
CA VAL A 13 0.62 27.77 19.42
C VAL A 13 0.91 27.20 18.04
N LEU A 14 0.74 25.89 17.90
CA LEU A 14 0.82 25.20 16.62
C LEU A 14 -0.56 25.16 15.97
N ILE A 15 -0.65 25.58 14.72
CA ILE A 15 -1.92 25.65 13.98
C ILE A 15 -1.78 24.86 12.68
N ILE A 16 -2.65 23.87 12.47
CA ILE A 16 -2.72 23.07 11.25
C ILE A 16 -4.05 23.37 10.57
N ALA A 17 -4.01 24.10 9.46
CA ALA A 17 -5.17 24.34 8.61
C ALA A 17 -5.07 23.49 7.35
N SER A 18 -6.12 22.74 7.03
CA SER A 18 -6.13 21.80 5.91
C SER A 18 -7.32 22.03 4.99
N GLU A 19 -7.10 21.85 3.70
CA GLU A 19 -8.10 21.81 2.64
C GLU A 19 -8.08 20.43 2.01
N MET A 20 -9.18 19.69 2.13
CA MET A 20 -9.29 18.27 1.80
C MET A 20 -10.34 17.98 0.73
N THR A 21 -10.96 19.00 0.12
CA THR A 21 -12.09 18.81 -0.83
C THR A 21 -11.76 17.85 -1.98
N LYS A 22 -10.63 18.05 -2.67
CA LYS A 22 -10.28 17.26 -3.85
C LYS A 22 -10.04 15.80 -3.49
N ILE A 23 -9.34 15.55 -2.38
CA ILE A 23 -9.02 14.19 -1.92
C ILE A 23 -10.25 13.45 -1.38
N ILE A 24 -11.15 14.15 -0.68
CA ILE A 24 -12.42 13.62 -0.21
C ILE A 24 -13.31 13.22 -1.38
N ASN A 25 -13.52 14.12 -2.36
CA ASN A 25 -14.33 13.80 -3.54
C ASN A 25 -13.75 12.64 -4.36
N LYS A 26 -12.41 12.54 -4.46
CA LYS A 26 -11.74 11.40 -5.09
C LYS A 26 -12.04 10.10 -4.34
N SER A 27 -11.99 10.12 -3.01
CA SER A 27 -12.26 8.96 -2.16
C SER A 27 -13.73 8.52 -2.26
N ILE A 28 -14.68 9.46 -2.18
CA ILE A 28 -16.11 9.19 -2.38
C ILE A 28 -16.36 8.50 -3.73
N LYS A 29 -15.74 9.00 -4.81
CA LYS A 29 -15.87 8.40 -6.14
C LYS A 29 -15.32 6.98 -6.21
N ILE A 30 -14.19 6.72 -5.55
CA ILE A 30 -13.60 5.36 -5.47
C ILE A 30 -14.56 4.41 -4.77
N HIS A 31 -15.14 4.83 -3.65
CA HIS A 31 -15.97 3.98 -2.80
C HIS A 31 -17.45 3.91 -3.24
N LYS A 32 -17.88 4.75 -4.19
CA LYS A 32 -19.27 4.81 -4.71
C LYS A 32 -20.31 4.99 -3.60
N LEU A 33 -20.05 5.94 -2.70
CA LEU A 33 -20.87 6.15 -1.50
C LEU A 33 -22.12 6.98 -1.78
N ASN A 34 -23.18 6.71 -1.03
CA ASN A 34 -24.36 7.56 -0.95
C ASN A 34 -24.08 8.86 -0.15
N ASN A 35 -25.07 9.74 0.01
CA ASN A 35 -24.86 11.07 0.61
C ASN A 35 -24.38 11.04 2.07
N ILE A 36 -25.00 10.22 2.92
CA ILE A 36 -24.63 10.16 4.36
C ILE A 36 -23.26 9.50 4.54
N ASN A 37 -22.99 8.41 3.82
CA ASN A 37 -21.69 7.74 3.85
C ASN A 37 -20.58 8.63 3.27
N SER A 38 -20.91 9.45 2.27
CA SER A 38 -19.99 10.48 1.75
C SER A 38 -19.65 11.53 2.80
N LEU A 39 -20.62 11.99 3.60
CA LEU A 39 -20.39 12.94 4.70
C LEU A 39 -19.53 12.31 5.81
N ILE A 40 -19.79 11.06 6.20
CA ILE A 40 -19.02 10.36 7.23
C ILE A 40 -17.57 10.17 6.76
N LEU A 41 -17.37 9.65 5.54
CA LEU A 41 -16.02 9.51 4.97
C LEU A 41 -15.31 10.87 4.88
N ALA A 42 -16.02 11.92 4.48
CA ALA A 42 -15.48 13.27 4.40
C ALA A 42 -15.06 13.80 5.77
N GLY A 43 -15.91 13.66 6.79
CA GLY A 43 -15.60 14.04 8.17
C GLY A 43 -14.34 13.35 8.67
N ALA A 44 -14.25 12.03 8.48
CA ALA A 44 -13.09 11.25 8.90
C ALA A 44 -11.80 11.66 8.19
N ILE A 45 -11.81 11.80 6.85
CA ILE A 45 -10.63 12.26 6.10
C ILE A 45 -10.22 13.67 6.55
N ASN A 46 -11.19 14.56 6.73
CA ASN A 46 -10.92 15.95 7.06
C ASN A 46 -10.31 16.08 8.47
N VAL A 47 -10.83 15.32 9.44
CA VAL A 47 -10.38 15.35 10.84
C VAL A 47 -9.07 14.57 11.05
N PHE A 48 -8.98 13.34 10.53
CA PHE A 48 -7.86 12.44 10.83
C PHE A 48 -6.72 12.51 9.80
N GLY A 49 -7.01 12.90 8.57
CA GLY A 49 -6.00 13.04 7.51
C GLY A 49 -4.79 13.89 7.93
N PRO A 50 -5.00 15.10 8.50
CA PRO A 50 -3.91 15.98 8.91
C PRO A 50 -3.04 15.45 10.05
N LEU A 51 -3.36 14.33 10.71
CA LEU A 51 -2.57 13.85 11.85
C LEU A 51 -1.11 13.53 11.48
N SER A 52 -0.82 13.09 10.25
CA SER A 52 0.58 12.86 9.83
C SER A 52 1.42 14.13 9.76
N ARG A 53 0.79 15.32 9.82
CA ARG A 53 1.47 16.62 9.94
C ARG A 53 2.07 16.85 11.33
N LEU A 54 1.68 16.06 12.32
CA LEU A 54 2.25 16.08 13.68
C LEU A 54 3.53 15.24 13.82
N ILE A 55 3.92 14.48 12.78
CA ILE A 55 5.12 13.64 12.78
C ILE A 55 6.37 14.52 12.66
N LYS A 56 7.32 14.34 13.58
CA LYS A 56 8.60 15.06 13.58
C LYS A 56 9.67 14.33 12.76
N GLU A 57 9.59 13.00 12.68
CA GLU A 57 10.52 12.17 11.92
C GLU A 57 10.32 12.31 10.40
N ASN A 58 11.37 11.99 9.63
CA ASN A 58 11.35 12.03 8.16
C ASN A 58 10.54 10.89 7.51
N LYS A 59 10.02 9.95 8.30
CA LYS A 59 9.27 8.78 7.83
C LYS A 59 8.18 8.39 8.81
N GLY A 60 7.24 7.58 8.34
CA GLY A 60 6.14 7.06 9.14
C GLY A 60 4.79 7.68 8.81
N GLY A 61 3.78 7.30 9.58
CA GLY A 61 2.40 7.69 9.35
C GLY A 61 1.46 7.37 10.51
N PHE A 62 0.18 7.66 10.29
CA PHE A 62 -0.92 7.33 11.18
C PHE A 62 -1.90 6.40 10.47
N SER A 63 -2.42 5.42 11.21
CA SER A 63 -3.58 4.62 10.85
C SER A 63 -4.64 4.84 11.91
N VAL A 64 -5.73 5.49 11.51
CA VAL A 64 -6.89 5.73 12.37
C VAL A 64 -7.98 4.75 11.97
N LYS A 65 -8.42 3.92 12.92
CA LYS A 65 -9.53 2.98 12.75
C LYS A 65 -10.69 3.39 13.63
N ILE A 66 -11.88 3.38 13.06
CA ILE A 66 -13.14 3.64 13.74
C ILE A 66 -14.05 2.45 13.46
N SER A 67 -14.73 1.98 14.51
CA SER A 67 -15.76 0.95 14.43
C SER A 67 -16.87 1.29 15.40
N SER A 68 -18.11 1.07 14.98
CA SER A 68 -19.32 1.26 15.78
C SER A 68 -20.47 0.38 15.30
N GLU A 69 -21.63 0.45 15.96
CA GLU A 69 -22.85 -0.30 15.65
C GLU A 69 -23.38 -0.15 14.20
N ASN A 70 -23.07 0.95 13.52
CA ASN A 70 -23.49 1.23 12.14
C ASN A 70 -22.31 1.42 11.16
N LEU A 71 -21.08 1.39 11.68
CA LEU A 71 -19.85 1.58 10.95
C LEU A 71 -18.93 0.40 11.24
N ASP A 72 -19.03 -0.66 10.44
CA ASP A 72 -18.26 -1.89 10.64
C ASP A 72 -16.76 -1.59 10.66
N SER A 73 -16.29 -0.83 9.66
CA SER A 73 -14.92 -0.32 9.67
C SER A 73 -14.74 0.94 8.81
N LEU A 74 -14.19 1.98 9.41
CA LEU A 74 -13.60 3.12 8.70
C LEU A 74 -12.12 3.20 9.06
N ILE A 75 -11.24 3.21 8.06
CA ILE A 75 -9.80 3.38 8.25
C ILE A 75 -9.32 4.58 7.44
N VAL A 76 -8.58 5.48 8.07
CA VAL A 76 -7.83 6.57 7.42
C VAL A 76 -6.35 6.38 7.68
N GLU A 77 -5.58 6.13 6.62
CA GLU A 77 -4.12 6.04 6.70
C GLU A 77 -3.45 7.19 5.98
N THR A 78 -2.59 7.92 6.69
CA THR A 78 -1.77 9.01 6.14
C THR A 78 -0.30 8.87 6.52
N ASN A 79 0.59 9.41 5.69
CA ASN A 79 2.03 9.39 5.98
C ASN A 79 2.68 10.77 5.82
N LYS A 80 3.95 10.88 6.21
CA LYS A 80 4.73 12.13 6.13
C LYS A 80 4.95 12.62 4.69
N ASN A 81 4.70 11.79 3.67
CA ASN A 81 4.82 12.14 2.26
C ASN A 81 3.53 12.74 1.65
N GLY A 82 2.49 12.99 2.45
CA GLY A 82 1.23 13.54 1.96
C GLY A 82 0.36 12.53 1.23
N GLN A 83 0.63 11.24 1.42
CA GLN A 83 -0.19 10.17 0.85
C GLN A 83 -1.32 9.81 1.81
N ILE A 84 -2.50 9.57 1.26
CA ILE A 84 -3.67 9.09 1.99
C ILE A 84 -4.36 7.93 1.27
N LYS A 85 -4.86 6.97 2.03
CA LYS A 85 -5.84 5.98 1.59
C LYS A 85 -6.88 5.77 2.67
N VAL A 86 -8.08 5.39 2.24
CA VAL A 86 -9.17 5.13 3.17
C VAL A 86 -9.85 3.82 2.85
N SER A 87 -10.31 3.13 3.89
CA SER A 87 -11.24 2.01 3.78
C SER A 87 -12.55 2.45 4.43
N PHE A 88 -13.67 2.09 3.82
CA PHE A 88 -14.99 2.44 4.34
C PHE A 88 -15.94 1.27 4.12
N ASP A 89 -16.45 0.75 5.23
CA ASP A 89 -17.44 -0.30 5.29
C ASP A 89 -18.48 0.05 6.35
N ALA A 90 -19.74 0.19 5.91
CA ALA A 90 -20.85 0.65 6.70
C ALA A 90 -22.16 0.22 6.06
N LYS A 91 -23.23 0.17 6.86
CA LYS A 91 -24.59 -0.02 6.36
C LYS A 91 -24.94 1.09 5.37
N GLN A 92 -25.48 0.74 4.20
CA GLN A 92 -25.96 1.74 3.24
C GLN A 92 -27.36 2.18 3.68
N LEU A 93 -27.46 3.31 4.37
CA LEU A 93 -28.74 3.95 4.70
C LEU A 93 -28.92 5.20 3.84
N GLU A 94 -30.12 5.43 3.34
CA GLU A 94 -30.50 6.69 2.71
C GLU A 94 -31.25 7.56 3.72
N ILE A 95 -30.96 8.86 3.72
CA ILE A 95 -31.66 9.84 4.55
C ILE A 95 -32.17 10.99 3.67
N PRO A 96 -33.28 11.65 4.06
CA PRO A 96 -33.82 12.78 3.33
C PRO A 96 -32.80 13.91 3.17
N LYS A 97 -32.77 14.55 1.99
CA LYS A 97 -31.79 15.60 1.69
C LYS A 97 -31.98 16.83 2.59
N GLU A 98 -33.21 17.09 3.07
CA GLU A 98 -33.49 18.22 3.96
C GLU A 98 -32.66 18.17 5.25
N TYR A 99 -32.27 16.97 5.71
CA TYR A 99 -31.52 16.81 6.96
C TYR A 99 -30.14 17.48 6.89
N PHE A 100 -29.51 17.52 5.71
CA PHE A 100 -28.22 18.19 5.49
C PHE A 100 -28.29 19.71 5.65
N PHE A 101 -29.49 20.30 5.57
CA PHE A 101 -29.72 21.73 5.75
C PHE A 101 -30.31 22.07 7.12
N LYS A 102 -30.97 21.11 7.77
CA LYS A 102 -31.59 21.28 9.09
C LYS A 102 -30.63 21.06 10.26
N TYR A 103 -29.69 20.14 10.12
CA TYR A 103 -28.78 19.74 11.20
C TYR A 103 -27.34 20.14 10.90
N ASN A 104 -26.56 20.38 11.96
CA ASN A 104 -25.13 20.57 11.81
C ASN A 104 -24.47 19.26 11.35
N ILE A 105 -23.44 19.35 10.50
CA ILE A 105 -22.68 18.21 9.98
C ILE A 105 -22.18 17.25 11.07
N ASN A 106 -21.72 17.75 12.22
CA ASN A 106 -21.21 16.91 13.30
C ASN A 106 -22.34 16.11 13.97
N GLN A 107 -23.52 16.70 14.09
CA GLN A 107 -24.71 16.01 14.61
C GLN A 107 -25.17 14.92 13.65
N LEU A 108 -25.10 15.15 12.33
CA LEU A 108 -25.43 14.14 11.32
C LEU A 108 -24.43 12.98 11.29
N ILE A 109 -23.14 13.26 11.46
CA ILE A 109 -22.12 12.21 11.57
C ILE A 109 -22.37 11.40 12.85
N SER A 110 -22.53 12.08 13.99
CA SER A 110 -22.78 11.46 15.29
C SER A 110 -24.04 10.59 15.31
N SER A 111 -25.14 11.03 14.70
CA SER A 111 -26.39 10.27 14.69
C SER A 111 -26.31 8.96 13.91
N PHE A 112 -25.40 8.88 12.94
CA PHE A 112 -25.17 7.65 12.18
C PHE A 112 -24.10 6.78 12.84
N VAL A 113 -22.93 7.35 13.14
CA VAL A 113 -21.80 6.61 13.70
C VAL A 113 -22.17 6.08 15.09
N GLY A 114 -22.88 6.86 15.89
CA GLY A 114 -23.22 6.51 17.26
C GLY A 114 -22.02 6.54 18.19
N LYS A 115 -22.28 6.22 19.46
CA LYS A 115 -21.28 6.23 20.54
C LYS A 115 -20.81 4.84 20.96
N SER A 116 -21.51 3.80 20.53
CA SER A 116 -21.20 2.40 20.85
C SER A 116 -20.08 1.90 19.94
N GLY A 117 -18.83 2.21 20.28
CA GLY A 117 -17.68 1.88 19.44
C GLY A 117 -16.37 2.43 19.97
N PHE A 118 -15.32 2.38 19.13
CA PHE A 118 -13.99 2.86 19.50
C PHE A 118 -13.31 3.64 18.37
N LEU A 119 -12.39 4.51 18.80
CA LEU A 119 -11.40 5.18 17.98
C LEU A 119 -10.03 4.62 18.35
N GLN A 120 -9.33 4.03 17.39
CA GLN A 120 -7.97 3.54 17.54
C GLN A 120 -7.03 4.34 16.64
N ILE A 121 -5.91 4.80 17.18
CA ILE A 121 -4.89 5.56 16.45
C ILE A 121 -3.54 4.85 16.62
N ASN A 122 -3.01 4.36 15.50
CA ASN A 122 -1.71 3.71 15.41
C ASN A 122 -0.70 4.61 14.69
N ARG A 123 0.46 4.84 15.30
CA ARG A 123 1.63 5.45 14.67
C ARG A 123 2.55 4.36 14.17
N PHE A 124 2.94 4.42 12.90
CA PHE A 124 3.82 3.41 12.30
C PHE A 124 5.08 4.05 11.68
N GLY A 125 6.16 3.27 11.61
CA GLY A 125 7.38 3.64 10.88
C GLY A 125 8.30 4.61 11.64
N GLN A 126 8.08 4.77 12.95
CA GLN A 126 8.94 5.52 13.87
C GLN A 126 9.78 4.53 14.71
N LYS A 127 10.70 5.04 15.56
CA LYS A 127 11.54 4.16 16.40
C LYS A 127 10.72 3.24 17.31
N ASN A 128 9.57 3.71 17.78
CA ASN A 128 8.60 2.93 18.54
C ASN A 128 7.22 3.10 17.88
N ASP A 129 6.62 2.01 17.41
CA ASP A 129 5.23 2.03 16.99
C ASP A 129 4.35 2.20 18.24
N TYR A 130 3.39 3.12 18.18
CA TYR A 130 2.52 3.47 19.30
C TYR A 130 1.07 3.29 18.90
N SER A 131 0.29 2.58 19.71
CA SER A 131 -1.15 2.38 19.53
C SER A 131 -1.89 2.92 20.73
N GLY A 132 -2.84 3.84 20.49
CA GLY A 132 -3.80 4.30 21.50
C GLY A 132 -5.22 3.97 21.07
N GLN A 133 -6.08 3.62 22.01
CA GLN A 133 -7.50 3.36 21.77
C GLN A 133 -8.35 4.01 22.85
N VAL A 134 -9.45 4.64 22.43
CA VAL A 134 -10.46 5.23 23.31
C VAL A 134 -11.86 4.83 22.84
N SER A 135 -12.81 4.76 23.76
CA SER A 135 -14.24 4.62 23.41
C SER A 135 -14.73 5.90 22.74
N LEU A 136 -15.63 5.77 21.75
CA LEU A 136 -16.30 6.92 21.16
C LEU A 136 -17.13 7.64 22.24
N GLN A 137 -17.03 8.95 22.27
CA GLN A 137 -17.78 9.78 23.20
C GLN A 137 -19.14 10.14 22.59
N VAL A 138 -19.11 10.60 21.35
CA VAL A 138 -20.30 11.02 20.59
C VAL A 138 -20.31 10.52 19.15
N GLY A 139 -19.15 10.15 18.59
CA GLY A 139 -19.06 9.66 17.21
C GLY A 139 -19.08 10.76 16.14
N ASP A 140 -18.75 12.00 16.49
CA ASP A 140 -18.65 13.12 15.53
C ASP A 140 -17.23 13.33 14.98
N PHE A 141 -16.28 12.48 15.41
CA PHE A 141 -14.84 12.50 15.12
C PHE A 141 -14.07 13.67 15.71
N VAL A 142 -14.67 14.87 15.76
CA VAL A 142 -14.05 16.08 16.31
C VAL A 142 -13.86 15.96 17.81
N SER A 143 -14.95 15.67 18.52
CA SER A 143 -14.99 15.53 19.97
C SER A 143 -14.24 14.27 20.40
N ASP A 144 -14.36 13.19 19.63
CA ASP A 144 -13.64 11.94 19.88
C ASP A 144 -12.11 12.11 19.74
N LEU A 145 -11.65 12.87 18.73
CA LEU A 145 -10.22 13.18 18.58
C LEU A 145 -9.72 14.14 19.67
N ALA A 146 -10.51 15.15 20.04
CA ALA A 146 -10.17 16.05 21.14
C ALA A 146 -10.02 15.28 22.46
N PHE A 147 -10.93 14.34 22.74
CA PHE A 147 -10.86 13.45 23.89
C PHE A 147 -9.60 12.56 23.84
N TYR A 148 -9.30 11.97 22.68
CA TYR A 148 -8.06 11.19 22.49
C TYR A 148 -6.80 12.03 22.79
N PHE A 149 -6.71 13.27 22.30
CA PHE A 149 -5.57 14.13 22.61
C PHE A 149 -5.45 14.44 24.09
N HIS A 150 -6.56 14.69 24.77
CA HIS A 150 -6.58 14.93 26.20
C HIS A 150 -6.11 13.71 26.99
N GLN A 151 -6.67 12.53 26.72
CA GLN A 151 -6.41 11.32 27.49
C GLN A 151 -5.04 10.69 27.17
N SER A 152 -4.68 10.58 25.89
CA SER A 152 -3.51 9.81 25.45
C SER A 152 -2.27 10.65 25.17
N GLN A 153 -2.42 11.95 24.86
CA GLN A 153 -1.28 12.83 24.53
C GLN A 153 -1.05 13.93 25.56
N GLN A 154 -1.98 14.13 26.51
CA GLN A 154 -1.94 15.21 27.51
C GLN A 154 -1.79 16.61 26.89
N THR A 155 -2.28 16.80 25.66
CA THR A 155 -2.21 18.08 24.96
C THR A 155 -3.59 18.73 24.87
N LYS A 156 -3.70 19.97 25.36
CA LYS A 156 -4.89 20.81 25.13
C LYS A 156 -4.96 21.15 23.65
N SER A 157 -5.95 20.59 22.97
CA SER A 157 -6.11 20.68 21.52
C SER A 157 -7.52 21.12 21.16
N VAL A 158 -7.64 21.95 20.11
CA VAL A 158 -8.92 22.29 19.49
C VAL A 158 -8.95 21.67 18.11
N VAL A 159 -10.05 21.00 17.80
CA VAL A 159 -10.32 20.43 16.48
C VAL A 159 -11.58 21.09 15.93
N LYS A 160 -11.55 21.58 14.69
CA LYS A 160 -12.74 22.02 13.96
C LYS A 160 -12.84 21.30 12.61
N ASN A 161 -14.07 20.98 12.25
CA ASN A 161 -14.45 20.39 10.97
C ASN A 161 -15.40 21.35 10.25
N LEU A 162 -15.10 21.66 8.99
CA LEU A 162 -15.93 22.49 8.12
C LEU A 162 -16.17 21.74 6.82
N ILE A 163 -17.42 21.44 6.50
CA ILE A 163 -17.83 20.84 5.23
C ILE A 163 -18.97 21.68 4.67
N LYS A 164 -18.85 22.12 3.41
CA LYS A 164 -19.90 22.81 2.66
C LYS A 164 -20.33 21.99 1.46
N PHE A 165 -21.64 21.91 1.31
CA PHE A 165 -22.30 21.25 0.19
C PHE A 165 -22.67 22.27 -0.88
N GLY A 166 -22.51 21.88 -2.15
CA GLY A 166 -23.09 22.55 -3.29
C GLY A 166 -24.33 21.80 -3.79
N PRO A 167 -24.73 22.03 -5.06
CA PRO A 167 -25.83 21.32 -5.69
C PRO A 167 -25.68 19.79 -5.57
N ASN A 168 -26.79 19.08 -5.42
CA ASN A 168 -26.85 17.61 -5.29
C ASN A 168 -26.01 17.04 -4.13
N LEU A 169 -25.81 17.82 -3.06
CA LEU A 169 -25.01 17.42 -1.89
C LEU A 169 -23.55 17.07 -2.24
N LYS A 170 -23.03 17.59 -3.36
CA LYS A 170 -21.62 17.49 -3.68
C LYS A 170 -20.80 18.34 -2.71
N ILE A 171 -19.73 17.79 -2.15
CA ILE A 171 -18.84 18.53 -1.27
C ILE A 171 -18.01 19.51 -2.11
N ILE A 172 -18.24 20.81 -1.89
CA ILE A 172 -17.54 21.90 -2.59
C ILE A 172 -16.41 22.51 -1.75
N LYS A 173 -16.46 22.33 -0.43
CA LYS A 173 -15.41 22.75 0.50
C LYS A 173 -15.34 21.81 1.69
N ALA A 174 -14.14 21.40 2.07
CA ALA A 174 -13.89 20.59 3.25
C ALA A 174 -12.56 21.05 3.85
N GLN A 175 -12.63 21.74 4.99
CA GLN A 175 -11.46 22.23 5.70
C GLN A 175 -11.48 21.78 7.15
N SER A 176 -10.29 21.54 7.69
CA SER A 176 -10.13 21.22 9.10
C SER A 176 -9.07 22.10 9.74
N LEU A 177 -9.19 22.23 11.05
CA LEU A 177 -8.30 23.02 11.87
C LEU A 177 -7.95 22.21 13.11
N ILE A 178 -6.65 22.05 13.35
CA ILE A 178 -6.12 21.52 14.60
C ILE A 178 -5.25 22.61 15.22
N ILE A 179 -5.58 23.07 16.42
CA ILE A 179 -4.77 24.00 17.20
C ILE A 179 -4.27 23.26 18.42
N GLN A 180 -2.96 23.30 18.66
CA GLN A 180 -2.34 22.71 19.86
C GLN A 180 -1.52 23.75 20.59
N LEU A 181 -1.73 23.83 21.90
CA LEU A 181 -0.89 24.62 22.79
C LEU A 181 0.45 23.91 22.97
N LEU A 182 1.55 24.62 22.71
CA LEU A 182 2.90 24.15 22.98
C LEU A 182 3.26 24.40 24.46
N PRO A 183 4.36 23.79 24.97
CA PRO A 183 4.87 24.11 26.30
C PRO A 183 5.11 25.62 26.44
N ASN A 184 4.88 26.15 27.65
CA ASN A 184 5.05 27.57 28.00
C ASN A 184 4.06 28.56 27.33
N HIS A 185 2.91 28.08 26.85
CA HIS A 185 1.82 28.97 26.47
C HIS A 185 1.30 29.80 27.65
N SER A 186 0.80 30.99 27.34
CA SER A 186 0.22 31.96 28.27
C SER A 186 -1.31 31.94 28.23
N GLU A 187 -1.95 32.42 29.30
CA GLU A 187 -3.40 32.63 29.35
C GLU A 187 -3.90 33.61 28.28
N ASN A 188 -3.07 34.58 27.89
CA ASN A 188 -3.39 35.52 26.81
C ASN A 188 -3.53 34.79 25.45
N GLU A 189 -2.65 33.83 25.16
CA GLU A 189 -2.75 33.02 23.94
C GLU A 189 -4.02 32.17 23.93
N ILE A 190 -4.43 31.64 25.09
CA ILE A 190 -5.71 30.91 25.23
C ILE A 190 -6.90 31.84 24.92
N ALA A 191 -6.89 33.06 25.49
CA ALA A 191 -7.95 34.04 25.24
C ALA A 191 -8.03 34.47 23.77
N GLU A 192 -6.89 34.65 23.09
CA GLU A 192 -6.81 34.94 21.66
C GLU A 192 -7.41 33.80 20.82
N ILE A 193 -7.06 32.54 21.12
CA ILE A 193 -7.64 31.37 20.46
C ILE A 193 -9.16 31.35 20.64
N GLN A 194 -9.65 31.55 21.87
CA GLN A 194 -11.09 31.58 22.14
C GLN A 194 -11.81 32.67 21.33
N LYS A 195 -11.17 33.84 21.14
CA LYS A 195 -11.69 34.91 20.29
C LYS A 195 -11.77 34.48 18.83
N TRP A 196 -10.73 33.86 18.27
CA TRP A 196 -10.76 33.33 16.91
C TRP A 196 -11.85 32.28 16.71
N LEU A 197 -12.03 31.39 17.69
CA LEU A 197 -13.02 30.33 17.59
C LEU A 197 -14.47 30.84 17.59
N LYS A 198 -14.72 32.05 18.11
CA LYS A 198 -16.00 32.76 18.09
C LYS A 198 -16.16 33.71 16.89
N ASP A 199 -15.11 33.92 16.09
CA ASP A 199 -15.17 34.83 14.94
C ASP A 199 -15.97 34.19 13.79
N GLU A 200 -17.11 34.80 13.47
CA GLU A 200 -17.98 34.37 12.37
C GLU A 200 -17.29 34.46 11.00
N LYS A 201 -16.23 35.27 10.86
CA LYS A 201 -15.46 35.38 9.62
C LYS A 201 -14.56 34.18 9.39
N MET A 202 -14.38 33.29 10.37
CA MET A 202 -13.57 32.07 10.28
C MET A 202 -14.22 30.97 9.42
N THR A 203 -14.57 31.31 8.18
CA THR A 203 -15.26 30.43 7.19
C THR A 203 -14.30 29.83 6.16
N ASP A 204 -13.03 30.22 6.19
CA ASP A 204 -11.91 29.63 5.48
C ASP A 204 -10.68 29.65 6.38
N PHE A 205 -10.26 28.48 6.86
CA PHE A 205 -9.17 28.38 7.83
C PHE A 205 -7.81 28.72 7.20
N ILE A 206 -7.59 28.37 5.94
CA ILE A 206 -6.31 28.67 5.26
C ILE A 206 -6.19 30.18 5.01
N GLU A 207 -7.28 30.82 4.57
CA GLU A 207 -7.30 32.26 4.35
C GLU A 207 -7.23 33.04 5.67
N PHE A 208 -7.90 32.58 6.72
CA PHE A 208 -7.90 33.22 8.03
C PHE A 208 -6.50 33.31 8.64
N PHE A 209 -5.70 32.23 8.53
CA PHE A 209 -4.33 32.20 9.07
C PHE A 209 -3.25 32.61 8.05
N LYS A 210 -3.60 33.17 6.88
CA LYS A 210 -2.63 33.44 5.80
C LYS A 210 -1.47 34.36 6.18
N ASN A 211 -1.69 35.26 7.15
CA ASN A 211 -0.70 36.25 7.61
C ASN A 211 0.13 35.76 8.81
N PHE A 212 -0.11 34.55 9.29
CA PHE A 212 0.68 33.94 10.35
C PHE A 212 1.97 33.34 9.78
N GLU A 213 2.96 33.09 10.65
CA GLU A 213 4.22 32.47 10.26
C GLU A 213 3.96 31.07 9.71
N LEU A 214 4.26 30.86 8.42
CA LEU A 214 4.11 29.56 7.77
C LEU A 214 5.38 28.72 7.97
N ILE A 215 5.24 27.58 8.63
CA ILE A 215 6.34 26.65 8.92
C ILE A 215 6.49 25.60 7.83
N GLU A 216 5.38 24.96 7.44
CA GLU A 216 5.43 23.85 6.49
C GLU A 216 4.15 23.80 5.66
N LYS A 217 4.29 23.47 4.37
CA LYS A 217 3.19 23.19 3.46
C LYS A 217 3.34 21.79 2.87
N GLN A 218 2.23 21.07 2.74
CA GLN A 218 2.18 19.76 2.08
C GLN A 218 0.93 19.61 1.24
N ASN A 219 1.10 19.02 0.06
CA ASN A 219 -0.02 18.59 -0.79
C ASN A 219 -0.43 17.16 -0.46
N TRP A 220 -1.72 16.86 -0.68
CA TRP A 220 -2.28 15.52 -0.45
C TRP A 220 -2.58 14.80 -1.75
N ASN A 221 -2.23 13.51 -1.80
CA ASN A 221 -2.58 12.63 -2.91
C ASN A 221 -3.13 11.28 -2.43
N TYR A 222 -4.13 10.77 -3.15
CA TYR A 222 -4.64 9.42 -2.90
C TYR A 222 -3.63 8.40 -3.39
N TYR A 223 -3.26 7.44 -2.55
CA TYR A 223 -2.32 6.38 -2.92
C TYR A 223 -2.70 5.05 -2.29
N CYS A 224 -2.90 4.02 -3.11
CA CYS A 224 -3.07 2.65 -2.65
C CYS A 224 -1.99 1.77 -3.27
N GLY A 225 -1.16 1.16 -2.42
CA GLY A 225 -0.06 0.28 -2.84
C GLY A 225 -0.46 -1.16 -3.10
N CYS A 226 -1.75 -1.47 -3.29
CA CYS A 226 -2.20 -2.83 -3.56
C CYS A 226 -1.64 -3.32 -4.91
N GLN A 227 -1.07 -4.53 -4.91
CA GLN A 227 -0.47 -5.14 -6.09
C GLN A 227 -0.90 -6.61 -6.15
N THR A 228 -1.07 -7.14 -7.37
CA THR A 228 -1.47 -8.55 -7.58
C THR A 228 -0.52 -9.50 -6.87
N LYS A 229 0.79 -9.22 -6.89
CA LYS A 229 1.82 -10.03 -6.23
C LYS A 229 1.63 -10.16 -4.72
N ASN A 230 1.03 -9.16 -4.06
CA ASN A 230 0.80 -9.21 -2.61
C ASN A 230 -0.51 -9.95 -2.31
N ILE A 231 -1.49 -9.84 -3.20
CA ILE A 231 -2.84 -10.40 -3.02
C ILE A 231 -2.86 -11.89 -3.37
N VAL A 232 -2.05 -12.33 -4.32
CA VAL A 232 -1.97 -13.76 -4.71
C VAL A 232 -1.63 -14.64 -3.50
N HIS A 233 -0.81 -14.16 -2.57
CA HIS A 233 -0.48 -14.91 -1.35
C HIS A 233 -1.68 -15.11 -0.41
N ASN A 234 -2.72 -14.27 -0.49
CA ASN A 234 -3.95 -14.47 0.27
C ASN A 234 -4.73 -15.70 -0.22
N LEU A 235 -4.46 -16.23 -1.41
CA LEU A 235 -5.02 -17.50 -1.87
C LEU A 235 -4.69 -18.65 -0.92
N LYS A 236 -3.55 -18.59 -0.23
CA LYS A 236 -3.15 -19.60 0.77
C LYS A 236 -4.07 -19.68 1.98
N LEU A 237 -4.84 -18.63 2.24
CA LEU A 237 -5.78 -18.57 3.36
C LEU A 237 -7.09 -19.32 3.07
N LEU A 238 -7.37 -19.60 1.79
CA LEU A 238 -8.58 -20.31 1.38
C LEU A 238 -8.35 -21.82 1.40
N ASN A 239 -9.32 -22.55 1.94
CA ASN A 239 -9.35 -24.01 1.86
C ASN A 239 -9.98 -24.49 0.55
N GLU A 240 -9.86 -25.80 0.25
CA GLU A 240 -10.33 -26.37 -1.00
C GLU A 240 -11.85 -26.23 -1.19
N ASN A 241 -12.64 -26.44 -0.14
CA ASN A 241 -14.10 -26.33 -0.20
C ASN A 241 -14.54 -24.90 -0.54
N GLU A 242 -13.95 -23.89 0.09
CA GLU A 242 -14.22 -22.48 -0.21
C GLU A 242 -13.91 -22.13 -1.66
N VAL A 243 -12.79 -22.63 -2.17
CA VAL A 243 -12.38 -22.41 -3.56
C VAL A 243 -13.33 -23.09 -4.53
N ASP A 244 -13.73 -24.32 -4.24
CA ASP A 244 -14.65 -25.08 -5.07
C ASP A 244 -16.03 -24.43 -5.13
N ASP A 245 -16.54 -23.95 -3.99
CA ASP A 245 -17.78 -23.18 -3.96
C ASP A 245 -17.65 -21.86 -4.75
N LEU A 246 -16.54 -21.14 -4.61
CA LEU A 246 -16.31 -19.90 -5.36
C LEU A 246 -16.23 -20.14 -6.87
N VAL A 247 -15.51 -21.18 -7.29
CA VAL A 247 -15.34 -21.52 -8.71
C VAL A 247 -16.63 -22.09 -9.30
N LYS A 248 -17.38 -22.90 -8.55
CA LYS A 248 -18.68 -23.43 -8.99
C LYS A 248 -19.70 -22.33 -9.18
N ASN A 249 -19.79 -21.39 -8.23
CA ASN A 249 -20.83 -20.35 -8.25
C ASN A 249 -20.44 -19.12 -9.08
N PHE A 250 -19.15 -18.76 -9.13
CA PHE A 250 -18.68 -17.51 -9.73
C PHE A 250 -17.62 -17.70 -10.83
N GLN A 251 -17.21 -18.93 -11.13
CA GLN A 251 -16.17 -19.30 -12.11
C GLN A 251 -14.76 -18.77 -11.80
N LYS A 252 -14.58 -18.05 -10.70
CA LYS A 252 -13.32 -17.39 -10.33
C LYS A 252 -13.27 -17.11 -8.82
N ILE A 253 -12.06 -16.90 -8.32
CA ILE A 253 -11.79 -16.36 -6.99
C ILE A 253 -11.56 -14.85 -7.16
N GLU A 254 -12.31 -13.99 -6.45
CA GLU A 254 -12.20 -12.53 -6.58
C GLU A 254 -11.87 -11.87 -5.24
N PHE A 255 -10.71 -11.21 -5.17
CA PHE A 255 -10.33 -10.37 -4.04
C PHE A 255 -10.53 -8.90 -4.40
N LYS A 256 -11.22 -8.16 -3.54
CA LYS A 256 -11.42 -6.72 -3.68
C LYS A 256 -10.60 -5.98 -2.64
N CYS A 257 -9.80 -5.01 -3.07
CA CYS A 257 -9.05 -4.18 -2.13
C CYS A 257 -10.00 -3.20 -1.43
N ASN A 258 -10.05 -3.23 -0.09
CA ASN A 258 -10.94 -2.34 0.68
C ASN A 258 -10.59 -0.84 0.56
N PHE A 259 -9.37 -0.51 0.10
CA PHE A 259 -8.91 0.88 -0.02
C PHE A 259 -9.12 1.52 -1.39
N CYS A 260 -8.99 0.75 -2.48
CA CYS A 260 -9.15 1.32 -3.83
C CYS A 260 -10.26 0.64 -4.65
N LEU A 261 -10.91 -0.38 -4.06
CA LEU A 261 -11.93 -1.23 -4.66
C LEU A 261 -11.49 -1.94 -5.95
N LYS A 262 -10.19 -1.93 -6.29
CA LYS A 262 -9.64 -2.73 -7.37
C LYS A 262 -9.87 -4.21 -7.09
N SER A 263 -10.40 -4.89 -8.08
CA SER A 263 -10.69 -6.32 -8.02
C SER A 263 -9.58 -7.12 -8.70
N TYR A 264 -9.19 -8.22 -8.07
CA TYR A 264 -8.15 -9.15 -8.50
C TYR A 264 -8.79 -10.51 -8.64
N LYS A 265 -8.67 -11.10 -9.83
CA LYS A 265 -9.35 -12.34 -10.19
C LYS A 265 -8.29 -13.42 -10.38
N PHE A 266 -8.58 -14.59 -9.82
CA PHE A 266 -7.72 -15.76 -9.86
C PHE A 266 -8.55 -17.00 -10.22
N SER A 267 -7.89 -17.98 -10.81
CA SER A 267 -8.45 -19.28 -11.16
C SER A 267 -8.16 -20.34 -10.09
N LYS A 268 -8.81 -21.51 -10.15
CA LYS A 268 -8.43 -22.68 -9.34
C LYS A 268 -6.96 -23.08 -9.57
N LYS A 269 -6.45 -22.89 -10.80
CA LYS A 269 -5.04 -23.15 -11.14
C LYS A 269 -4.08 -22.24 -10.36
N ASP A 270 -4.41 -20.96 -10.22
CA ASP A 270 -3.61 -20.01 -9.44
C ASP A 270 -3.59 -20.38 -7.95
N TRP A 271 -4.73 -20.78 -7.40
CA TRP A 271 -4.80 -21.27 -6.02
C TRP A 271 -3.98 -22.55 -5.82
N LEU A 272 -4.16 -23.56 -6.68
CA LEU A 272 -3.38 -24.80 -6.65
C LEU A 272 -1.87 -24.53 -6.73
N PHE A 273 -1.45 -23.58 -7.55
CA PHE A 273 -0.06 -23.16 -7.64
C PHE A 273 0.44 -22.55 -6.32
N GLU A 274 -0.34 -21.70 -5.68
CA GLU A 274 0.03 -21.09 -4.40
C GLU A 274 0.14 -22.12 -3.26
N GLN A 275 -0.66 -23.18 -3.27
CA GLN A 275 -0.59 -24.26 -2.27
C GLN A 275 0.71 -25.09 -2.35
N LYS A 276 1.36 -25.13 -3.52
CA LYS A 276 2.63 -25.89 -3.66
C LYS A 276 3.72 -25.29 -2.74
N PRO A 277 4.48 -26.14 -2.02
CA PRO A 277 5.63 -25.69 -1.24
C PRO A 277 6.65 -25.01 -2.16
N PHE A 278 7.46 -24.13 -1.60
CA PHE A 278 8.53 -23.51 -2.36
C PHE A 278 9.57 -24.58 -2.72
N SER A 279 9.80 -24.76 -4.02
CA SER A 279 10.89 -25.58 -4.55
C SER A 279 11.41 -24.98 -5.84
N ILE A 280 12.72 -25.09 -6.07
CA ILE A 280 13.39 -24.49 -7.22
C ILE A 280 14.47 -25.41 -7.81
N ALA A 281 14.65 -25.34 -9.12
CA ALA A 281 15.76 -25.97 -9.84
C ALA A 281 16.39 -25.00 -10.85
N THR A 282 17.61 -25.29 -11.29
CA THR A 282 18.31 -24.47 -12.30
C THR A 282 18.54 -25.23 -13.62
N VAL A 283 18.52 -24.52 -14.74
CA VAL A 283 18.99 -25.04 -16.04
C VAL A 283 19.96 -24.04 -16.64
N GLU A 284 21.25 -24.35 -16.65
CA GLU A 284 22.33 -23.40 -16.88
C GLU A 284 23.12 -23.75 -18.15
N SER A 285 23.22 -22.80 -19.08
CA SER A 285 24.07 -22.91 -20.28
C SER A 285 25.28 -21.97 -20.27
N LEU A 286 25.25 -20.90 -19.45
CA LEU A 286 26.30 -19.86 -19.43
C LEU A 286 27.16 -19.91 -18.17
N THR A 287 26.54 -20.20 -17.04
CA THR A 287 27.10 -20.01 -15.70
C THR A 287 27.81 -21.25 -15.16
N GLY A 288 27.71 -22.39 -15.84
CA GLY A 288 28.43 -23.62 -15.48
C GLY A 288 28.08 -24.17 -14.09
N GLY A 289 26.88 -23.89 -13.58
CA GLY A 289 26.46 -24.30 -12.24
C GLY A 289 26.70 -23.24 -11.17
N ALA A 290 27.20 -22.06 -11.53
CA ALA A 290 27.45 -21.00 -10.55
C ALA A 290 26.17 -20.51 -9.84
N LEU A 291 25.00 -20.56 -10.50
CA LEU A 291 23.75 -20.21 -9.82
C LEU A 291 23.33 -21.33 -8.85
N ALA A 292 23.39 -22.59 -9.27
CA ALA A 292 23.17 -23.73 -8.36
C ALA A 292 24.10 -23.67 -7.15
N ALA A 293 25.39 -23.38 -7.38
CA ALA A 293 26.40 -23.21 -6.33
C ALA A 293 26.07 -22.06 -5.37
N GLU A 294 25.48 -20.96 -5.88
CA GLU A 294 25.03 -19.86 -5.03
C GLU A 294 23.84 -20.26 -4.16
N ILE A 295 22.85 -20.96 -4.73
CA ILE A 295 21.65 -21.40 -3.99
C ILE A 295 22.00 -22.38 -2.87
N VAL A 296 22.93 -23.32 -3.10
CA VAL A 296 23.30 -24.32 -2.08
C VAL A 296 24.13 -23.76 -0.92
N LYS A 297 24.59 -22.50 -1.00
CA LYS A 297 25.20 -21.82 0.15
C LYS A 297 24.18 -21.49 1.24
N THR A 298 22.90 -21.44 0.91
CA THR A 298 21.82 -21.24 1.87
C THR A 298 21.68 -22.47 2.77
N GLU A 299 21.74 -22.25 4.08
CA GLU A 299 21.45 -23.31 5.05
C GLU A 299 20.06 -23.92 4.81
N GLY A 300 19.98 -25.24 4.79
CA GLY A 300 18.74 -25.96 4.49
C GLY A 300 18.37 -25.99 3.00
N ALA A 301 19.29 -25.65 2.08
CA ALA A 301 19.03 -25.72 0.63
C ALA A 301 18.47 -27.06 0.16
N SER A 302 18.85 -28.18 0.79
CA SER A 302 18.31 -29.51 0.49
C SER A 302 16.79 -29.63 0.64
N GLN A 303 16.14 -28.74 1.39
CA GLN A 303 14.69 -28.75 1.59
C GLN A 303 13.91 -28.12 0.44
N PHE A 304 14.56 -27.29 -0.39
CA PHE A 304 13.87 -26.54 -1.44
C PHE A 304 14.57 -26.54 -2.80
N PHE A 305 15.86 -26.83 -2.87
CA PHE A 305 16.60 -26.90 -4.13
C PHE A 305 16.62 -28.33 -4.65
N ALA A 306 15.93 -28.59 -5.76
CA ALA A 306 15.83 -29.93 -6.33
C ALA A 306 17.06 -30.35 -7.13
N GLY A 307 17.83 -29.39 -7.64
CA GLY A 307 19.05 -29.64 -8.42
C GLY A 307 19.22 -28.69 -9.61
N GLY A 308 20.24 -28.95 -10.41
CA GLY A 308 20.58 -28.16 -11.59
C GLY A 308 20.99 -29.03 -12.77
N ILE A 309 20.63 -28.60 -13.98
CA ILE A 309 21.10 -29.20 -15.24
C ILE A 309 22.03 -28.23 -15.95
N ILE A 310 23.22 -28.69 -16.31
CA ILE A 310 24.17 -27.91 -17.09
C ILE A 310 24.08 -28.34 -18.56
N CYS A 311 23.45 -27.51 -19.39
CA CYS A 311 23.28 -27.76 -20.83
C CYS A 311 24.19 -26.85 -21.67
N TYR A 312 25.48 -26.83 -21.32
CA TYR A 312 26.46 -25.91 -21.87
C TYR A 312 26.64 -26.07 -23.40
N GLN A 313 26.73 -27.30 -23.88
CA GLN A 313 26.89 -27.64 -25.30
C GLN A 313 25.56 -27.74 -26.06
N ASN A 314 25.58 -27.52 -27.38
CA ASN A 314 24.36 -27.55 -28.21
C ASN A 314 23.75 -28.95 -28.29
N GLU A 315 24.57 -30.00 -28.37
CA GLU A 315 24.13 -31.40 -28.39
C GLU A 315 23.37 -31.76 -27.11
N ILE A 316 23.76 -31.17 -25.97
CA ILE A 316 23.03 -31.37 -24.72
C ILE A 316 21.68 -30.67 -24.78
N LYS A 317 21.60 -29.43 -25.30
CA LYS A 317 20.33 -28.70 -25.46
C LYS A 317 19.36 -29.45 -26.39
N GLU A 318 19.86 -30.02 -27.48
CA GLU A 318 19.06 -30.82 -28.41
C GLU A 318 18.46 -32.06 -27.75
N LYS A 319 19.21 -32.74 -26.86
CA LYS A 319 18.68 -33.84 -26.04
C LYS A 319 17.56 -33.41 -25.08
N LEU A 320 17.50 -32.12 -24.73
CA LEU A 320 16.41 -31.54 -23.92
C LEU A 320 15.22 -31.08 -24.79
N GLY A 321 15.26 -31.32 -26.11
CA GLY A 321 14.23 -30.87 -27.05
C GLY A 321 14.31 -29.39 -27.42
N ILE A 322 15.45 -28.74 -27.20
CA ILE A 322 15.68 -27.33 -27.50
C ILE A 322 16.27 -27.20 -28.91
N GLU A 323 15.66 -26.36 -29.74
CA GLU A 323 16.16 -26.06 -31.08
C GLU A 323 17.38 -25.13 -31.03
N THR A 324 18.48 -25.55 -31.65
CA THR A 324 19.79 -24.87 -31.63
C THR A 324 20.17 -24.23 -32.97
N LYS A 325 19.47 -24.58 -34.07
CA LYS A 325 19.81 -24.19 -35.46
C LYS A 325 19.84 -22.67 -35.71
N ASN A 326 19.07 -21.90 -34.94
CA ASN A 326 18.95 -20.44 -35.07
C ASN A 326 19.66 -19.69 -33.92
N GLY A 327 20.69 -20.33 -33.34
CA GLY A 327 21.42 -19.85 -32.18
C GLY A 327 20.68 -20.05 -30.86
N VAL A 328 21.43 -20.03 -29.76
CA VAL A 328 20.93 -20.39 -28.41
C VAL A 328 20.86 -19.22 -27.43
N VAL A 329 21.31 -18.04 -27.85
CA VAL A 329 21.29 -16.80 -27.05
C VAL A 329 20.03 -16.00 -27.37
N ASN A 330 18.88 -16.54 -26.96
CA ASN A 330 17.57 -15.91 -27.18
C ASN A 330 16.54 -16.30 -26.11
N ALA A 331 15.40 -15.59 -26.10
CA ALA A 331 14.33 -15.80 -25.15
C ALA A 331 13.64 -17.17 -25.30
N LYS A 332 13.50 -17.68 -26.54
CA LYS A 332 12.87 -18.98 -26.83
C LYS A 332 13.67 -20.11 -26.18
N THR A 333 14.99 -20.08 -26.29
CA THR A 333 15.90 -21.04 -25.65
C THR A 333 15.77 -21.00 -24.13
N ALA A 334 15.80 -19.81 -23.52
CA ALA A 334 15.63 -19.68 -22.06
C ALA A 334 14.29 -20.27 -21.60
N LEU A 335 13.18 -19.93 -22.26
CA LEU A 335 11.85 -20.45 -21.93
C LEU A 335 11.75 -21.97 -22.09
N LYS A 336 12.32 -22.53 -23.18
CA LYS A 336 12.34 -23.99 -23.39
C LYS A 336 13.20 -24.72 -22.36
N MET A 337 14.33 -24.14 -21.94
CA MET A 337 15.14 -24.67 -20.84
C MET A 337 14.35 -24.67 -19.52
N ALA A 338 13.59 -23.61 -19.24
CA ALA A 338 12.76 -23.54 -18.04
C ALA A 338 11.59 -24.54 -18.07
N GLU A 339 10.92 -24.65 -19.22
CA GLU A 339 9.85 -25.63 -19.46
C GLU A 339 10.34 -27.07 -19.27
N PHE A 340 11.50 -27.40 -19.86
CA PHE A 340 12.13 -28.71 -19.67
C PHE A 340 12.42 -28.97 -18.18
N GLY A 341 13.04 -28.00 -17.50
CA GLY A 341 13.35 -28.13 -16.08
C GLY A 341 12.11 -28.34 -15.22
N LEU A 342 11.00 -27.63 -15.51
CA LEU A 342 9.74 -27.79 -14.79
C LEU A 342 9.19 -29.21 -14.91
N ASN A 343 9.26 -29.79 -16.11
CA ASN A 343 8.82 -31.15 -16.37
C ASN A 343 9.74 -32.20 -15.72
N PHE A 344 11.06 -31.96 -15.75
CA PHE A 344 12.06 -32.87 -15.21
C PHE A 344 12.08 -32.89 -13.67
N PHE A 345 12.18 -31.72 -13.04
CA PHE A 345 12.33 -31.60 -11.59
C PHE A 345 11.00 -31.57 -10.84
N GLN A 346 9.88 -31.29 -11.53
CA GLN A 346 8.55 -31.13 -10.94
C GLN A 346 8.52 -30.10 -9.79
N THR A 347 9.40 -29.09 -9.85
CA THR A 347 9.48 -28.01 -8.87
C THR A 347 8.44 -26.92 -9.12
N LYS A 348 8.18 -26.10 -8.10
CA LYS A 348 7.31 -24.92 -8.24
C LYS A 348 7.92 -23.86 -9.16
N TYR A 349 9.25 -23.71 -9.10
CA TYR A 349 9.99 -22.76 -9.91
C TYR A 349 11.17 -23.43 -10.62
N VAL A 350 11.49 -22.95 -11.81
CA VAL A 350 12.75 -23.21 -12.49
C VAL A 350 13.31 -21.92 -13.02
N ILE A 351 14.61 -21.72 -12.80
CA ILE A 351 15.35 -20.60 -13.37
C ILE A 351 16.34 -21.13 -14.41
N SER A 352 16.29 -20.57 -15.62
CA SER A 352 17.17 -20.95 -16.71
C SER A 352 18.03 -19.76 -17.17
N LEU A 353 19.26 -20.06 -17.60
CA LEU A 353 20.25 -19.06 -17.97
C LEU A 353 20.93 -19.45 -19.29
N THR A 354 20.77 -18.64 -20.34
CA THR A 354 21.52 -18.76 -21.61
C THR A 354 22.12 -17.41 -21.99
N GLY A 355 23.28 -17.39 -22.64
CA GLY A 355 23.94 -16.14 -23.02
C GLY A 355 25.36 -16.32 -23.54
N ASN A 356 25.99 -15.21 -23.86
CA ASN A 356 27.36 -15.14 -24.35
C ASN A 356 28.26 -14.37 -23.37
N ALA A 357 29.18 -15.06 -22.70
CA ALA A 357 30.18 -14.46 -21.80
C ALA A 357 31.59 -14.38 -22.42
N GLY A 358 31.74 -14.67 -23.72
CA GLY A 358 33.02 -14.59 -24.42
C GLY A 358 34.02 -15.72 -24.13
N PRO A 359 35.26 -15.62 -24.67
CA PRO A 359 35.81 -14.45 -25.40
C PRO A 359 35.42 -14.36 -26.89
N GLY A 360 34.88 -15.42 -27.49
CA GLY A 360 34.44 -15.42 -28.90
C GLY A 360 32.94 -15.13 -29.07
N ILE A 361 32.55 -14.66 -30.26
CA ILE A 361 31.14 -14.63 -30.68
C ILE A 361 30.80 -16.03 -31.18
N GLN A 362 30.04 -16.78 -30.39
CA GLN A 362 29.46 -18.06 -30.81
C GLN A 362 28.00 -17.89 -31.24
N ASP A 363 27.24 -17.09 -30.51
CA ASP A 363 25.87 -16.65 -30.80
C ASP A 363 25.56 -15.38 -30.00
N GLY A 364 24.81 -14.43 -30.57
CA GLY A 364 24.44 -13.18 -29.89
C GLY A 364 25.62 -12.25 -29.57
N GLU A 365 25.31 -11.07 -29.00
CA GLU A 365 26.33 -10.08 -28.63
C GLU A 365 27.09 -10.50 -27.36
N LEU A 366 28.37 -10.10 -27.25
CA LEU A 366 29.13 -10.28 -26.02
C LEU A 366 28.39 -9.61 -24.83
N GLY A 367 28.20 -10.38 -23.76
CA GLY A 367 27.49 -9.94 -22.56
C GLY A 367 25.97 -10.08 -22.64
N GLN A 368 25.41 -10.48 -23.78
CA GLN A 368 23.97 -10.71 -23.93
C GLN A 368 23.54 -11.98 -23.20
N VAL A 369 22.54 -11.87 -22.32
CA VAL A 369 22.03 -12.97 -21.50
C VAL A 369 20.50 -12.94 -21.50
N PHE A 370 19.91 -14.14 -21.53
CA PHE A 370 18.49 -14.37 -21.29
C PHE A 370 18.33 -15.23 -20.04
N ILE A 371 17.50 -14.75 -19.14
CA ILE A 371 17.19 -15.38 -17.85
C ILE A 371 15.70 -15.64 -17.86
N ALA A 372 15.25 -16.87 -17.65
CA ALA A 372 13.82 -17.16 -17.50
C ALA A 372 13.53 -17.76 -16.13
N LEU A 373 12.44 -17.32 -15.50
CA LEU A 373 11.85 -17.90 -14.31
C LEU A 373 10.45 -18.39 -14.68
N ASN A 374 10.29 -19.70 -14.79
CA ASN A 374 9.14 -20.33 -15.44
C ASN A 374 8.88 -19.66 -16.81
N GLU A 375 7.71 -19.03 -17.01
CA GLU A 375 7.32 -18.39 -18.26
C GLU A 375 7.80 -16.93 -18.41
N LYS A 376 8.42 -16.35 -17.38
CA LYS A 376 8.86 -14.94 -17.41
C LYS A 376 10.32 -14.86 -17.82
N VAL A 377 10.62 -14.10 -18.87
CA VAL A 377 11.99 -13.95 -19.41
C VAL A 377 12.48 -12.50 -19.35
N TRP A 378 13.76 -12.33 -19.04
CA TRP A 378 14.47 -11.05 -19.07
C TRP A 378 15.63 -11.12 -20.07
N LYS A 379 15.76 -10.10 -20.93
CA LYS A 379 16.93 -9.87 -21.76
C LYS A 379 17.84 -8.87 -21.06
N MET A 380 19.07 -9.26 -20.80
CA MET A 380 20.09 -8.45 -20.12
C MET A 380 21.33 -8.32 -20.99
N ARG A 381 22.10 -7.25 -20.75
CA ARG A 381 23.45 -7.08 -21.28
C ARG A 381 24.37 -6.71 -20.12
N PHE A 382 25.36 -7.55 -19.86
CA PHE A 382 26.35 -7.33 -18.79
C PHE A 382 27.70 -7.01 -19.40
N GLU A 383 28.39 -6.02 -18.84
CA GLU A 383 29.70 -5.57 -19.32
C GLU A 383 30.85 -6.20 -18.51
N GLY A 384 31.98 -6.36 -19.20
CA GLY A 384 33.25 -6.82 -18.64
C GLY A 384 33.66 -8.20 -19.13
N GLU A 385 34.67 -8.75 -18.48
CA GLU A 385 35.20 -10.07 -18.79
C GLU A 385 34.23 -11.19 -18.40
N ARG A 386 34.48 -12.40 -18.93
CA ARG A 386 33.67 -13.61 -18.72
C ARG A 386 33.26 -13.83 -17.26
N SER A 387 34.20 -13.73 -16.33
CA SER A 387 33.97 -13.92 -14.89
C SER A 387 32.98 -12.89 -14.32
N LYS A 388 33.08 -11.63 -14.75
CA LYS A 388 32.22 -10.53 -14.33
C LYS A 388 30.81 -10.67 -14.92
N ILE A 389 30.70 -11.07 -16.18
CA ILE A 389 29.40 -11.36 -16.83
C ILE A 389 28.67 -12.48 -16.08
N ILE A 390 29.35 -13.60 -15.80
CA ILE A 390 28.77 -14.73 -15.04
C ILE A 390 28.34 -14.27 -13.65
N LYS A 391 29.19 -13.53 -12.93
CA LYS A 391 28.87 -13.02 -11.58
C LYS A 391 27.63 -12.12 -11.58
N ASN A 392 27.52 -11.21 -12.54
CA ASN A 392 26.37 -10.30 -12.66
C ASN A 392 25.09 -11.05 -13.07
N CYS A 393 25.21 -12.06 -13.93
CA CYS A 393 24.12 -12.96 -14.28
C CYS A 393 23.58 -13.70 -13.06
N VAL A 394 24.46 -14.35 -12.29
CA VAL A 394 24.10 -15.04 -11.04
C VAL A 394 23.45 -14.08 -10.06
N ARG A 395 24.04 -12.90 -9.85
CA ARG A 395 23.47 -11.88 -8.96
C ARG A 395 22.04 -11.50 -9.36
N PHE A 396 21.81 -11.18 -10.64
CA PHE A 396 20.47 -10.83 -11.11
C PHE A 396 19.49 -12.00 -10.93
N ALA A 397 19.92 -13.22 -11.24
CA ALA A 397 19.11 -14.41 -11.04
C ALA A 397 18.75 -14.62 -9.55
N SER A 398 19.72 -14.50 -8.64
CA SER A 398 19.50 -14.56 -7.19
C SER A 398 18.55 -13.45 -6.71
N GLU A 399 18.66 -12.24 -7.23
CA GLU A 399 17.70 -11.16 -6.96
C GLU A 399 16.26 -11.56 -7.36
N LYS A 400 16.07 -12.23 -8.50
CA LYS A 400 14.75 -12.75 -8.92
C LYS A 400 14.23 -13.89 -8.08
N ILE A 401 15.10 -14.78 -7.59
CA ILE A 401 14.70 -15.82 -6.64
C ILE A 401 14.30 -15.17 -5.31
N ASN A 402 15.03 -14.15 -4.87
CA ASN A 402 14.76 -13.43 -3.63
C ASN A 402 13.41 -12.68 -3.64
N GLU A 403 12.92 -12.29 -4.82
CA GLU A 403 11.58 -11.70 -5.00
C GLU A 403 10.42 -12.69 -4.79
N ILE A 404 10.65 -14.01 -4.94
CA ILE A 404 9.59 -15.04 -4.91
C ILE A 404 9.69 -16.02 -3.73
N LYS A 405 10.84 -16.10 -3.07
CA LYS A 405 11.05 -17.02 -1.95
C LYS A 405 10.25 -16.55 -0.71
N PRO A 406 9.84 -17.48 0.17
CA PRO A 406 9.38 -17.14 1.51
C PRO A 406 10.45 -16.38 2.31
N ASN A 407 10.02 -15.50 3.21
CA ASN A 407 10.92 -14.75 4.10
C ASN A 407 11.76 -15.66 5.03
N THR A 408 11.33 -16.91 5.23
CA THR A 408 12.03 -17.92 6.04
C THR A 408 13.29 -18.45 5.37
N ILE A 409 13.40 -18.37 4.05
CA ILE A 409 14.58 -18.78 3.28
C ILE A 409 15.45 -17.54 3.05
N LYS A 410 16.76 -17.58 3.29
CA LYS A 410 17.68 -16.47 3.00
C LYS A 410 18.73 -16.92 1.99
N ILE A 411 18.62 -16.44 0.74
CA ILE A 411 19.55 -16.72 -0.36
C ILE A 411 20.44 -15.52 -0.58
#